data_AF-B6RNH5-F1
#
_entry.id   AF-B6RNH5-F1
#
_cell.length_a   1.000
_cell.length_b   1.000
_cell.length_c   1.000
_cell.angle_alpha   90.00
_cell.angle_beta   90.00
_cell.angle_gamma   90.00
#
_symmetry.space_group_name_H-M   'P 1'
#
loop_
_entity.id
_entity.type
_entity.pdbx_description
1 polymer ?
#
loop_
_entity_poly.entity_id
_entity_poly.type
_entity_poly.pdbx_seq_one_letter_code
_entity_poly.pdbx_strand_id
1 'polypeptide(L)'
;VHVLLVSFPGHGHVNPLLRLGRLLASKGFFLTLTTPESFGKQMRKAGNFTYEPTPVGDGFIRFEFFEDGWDEDDPRRGDLDQYMAQLELIGKQVIPKIIRKSAEEYRPVSCLINNPFIPWVSDVAESLGLPSAMLWVQSCACFAAYYHYFHGLVPFPSEKEPEIDVQLPCMPLLKHDEVPSFLHPSTPYPFLRRAILGQYENLGKPFCILLDTFYELEKEIIDYMAKICPIKPVGPLFKNPKAPTLTVRDDCMKPDECIDWLDKKPPSSVVYISFGTVVYL
;
A
#
# COMPACT_ATOMS: atom_id res chain seq x y z
N VAL A 1 2.91 -1.61 -22.35
CA VAL A 1 1.79 -1.54 -21.38
C VAL A 1 2.11 -0.46 -20.37
N HIS A 2 1.18 0.48 -20.13
CA HIS A 2 1.37 1.55 -19.15
C HIS A 2 0.50 1.26 -17.91
N VAL A 3 1.10 1.20 -16.73
CA VAL A 3 0.38 1.01 -15.46
C VAL A 3 0.50 2.29 -14.62
N LEU A 4 -0.64 2.77 -14.12
CA LEU A 4 -0.71 3.90 -13.21
C LEU A 4 -0.78 3.37 -11.77
N LEU A 5 0.23 3.69 -10.96
CA LEU A 5 0.28 3.35 -9.55
C LEU A 5 -0.26 4.54 -8.75
N VAL A 6 -1.33 4.35 -7.99
CA VAL A 6 -1.92 5.42 -7.14
C VAL A 6 -1.73 5.03 -5.68
N SER A 7 -1.08 5.88 -4.89
CA SER A 7 -0.74 5.57 -3.49
C SER A 7 -1.42 6.51 -2.50
N PHE A 8 -1.79 5.96 -1.34
CA PHE A 8 -1.94 6.76 -0.12
C PHE A 8 -0.58 7.39 0.27
N PRO A 9 -0.52 8.66 0.72
CA PRO A 9 0.73 9.39 0.99
C PRO A 9 1.40 9.01 2.32
N GLY A 10 1.73 7.73 2.50
CA GLY A 10 2.45 7.22 3.66
C GLY A 10 3.65 6.36 3.26
N HIS A 11 4.72 6.38 4.05
CA HIS A 11 5.94 5.61 3.75
C HIS A 11 5.68 4.10 3.59
N GLY A 12 4.85 3.52 4.46
CA GLY A 12 4.43 2.12 4.38
C GLY A 12 3.51 1.79 3.19
N HIS A 13 3.10 2.79 2.41
CA HIS A 13 2.23 2.67 1.25
C HIS A 13 2.99 2.95 -0.05
N VAL A 14 3.70 4.08 -0.10
CA VAL A 14 4.45 4.52 -1.29
C VAL A 14 5.65 3.61 -1.55
N ASN A 15 6.44 3.25 -0.54
CA ASN A 15 7.66 2.46 -0.75
C ASN A 15 7.33 1.05 -1.31
N PRO A 16 6.40 0.25 -0.74
CA PRO A 16 6.05 -1.04 -1.32
C PRO A 16 5.48 -0.92 -2.74
N LEU A 17 4.65 0.10 -2.99
CA LEU A 17 4.07 0.31 -4.33
C LEU A 17 5.14 0.70 -5.36
N LEU A 18 6.14 1.50 -4.96
CA LEU A 18 7.30 1.83 -5.80
C LEU A 18 8.16 0.59 -6.07
N ARG A 19 8.39 -0.26 -5.06
CA ARG A 19 9.12 -1.53 -5.22
C ARG A 19 8.42 -2.47 -6.21
N LEU A 20 7.09 -2.59 -6.11
CA LEU A 20 6.28 -3.30 -7.11
C LEU A 20 6.44 -2.65 -8.50
N GLY A 21 6.35 -1.32 -8.58
CA GLY A 21 6.55 -0.57 -9.81
C GLY A 21 7.91 -0.88 -10.46
N ARG A 22 8.98 -0.95 -9.68
CA ARG A 22 10.31 -1.34 -10.14
C ARG A 22 10.41 -2.78 -10.62
N LEU A 23 9.75 -3.71 -9.92
CA LEU A 23 9.67 -5.08 -10.38
C LEU A 23 8.93 -5.18 -11.74
N LEU A 24 7.83 -4.46 -11.91
CA LEU A 24 7.11 -4.40 -13.18
C LEU A 24 7.94 -3.70 -14.26
N ALA A 25 8.59 -2.58 -13.95
CA ALA A 25 9.42 -1.85 -14.89
C ALA A 25 10.55 -2.74 -15.42
N SER A 26 11.20 -3.52 -14.54
CA SER A 26 12.24 -4.48 -14.93
C SER A 26 11.78 -5.55 -15.92
N LYS A 27 10.47 -5.71 -16.12
CA LYS A 27 9.83 -6.65 -17.07
C LYS A 27 9.29 -5.94 -18.32
N GLY A 28 9.68 -4.69 -18.58
CA GLY A 28 9.32 -3.94 -19.79
C GLY A 28 8.06 -3.08 -19.68
N PHE A 29 7.51 -2.89 -18.47
CA PHE A 29 6.35 -2.02 -18.27
C PHE A 29 6.75 -0.55 -18.17
N PHE A 30 5.84 0.35 -18.58
CA PHE A 30 5.96 1.78 -18.31
C PHE A 30 5.09 2.12 -17.09
N LEU A 31 5.67 2.74 -16.07
CA LEU A 31 5.00 3.01 -14.80
C LEU A 31 4.92 4.51 -14.56
N THR A 32 3.76 4.99 -14.17
CA THR A 32 3.60 6.32 -13.57
C THR A 32 3.18 6.11 -12.12
N LEU A 33 3.97 6.58 -11.15
CA LEU A 33 3.54 6.63 -9.75
C LEU A 33 2.94 7.99 -9.45
N THR A 34 1.76 7.99 -8.83
CA THR A 34 1.08 9.19 -8.37
C THR A 34 0.64 9.08 -6.90
N THR A 35 0.80 10.18 -6.19
CA THR A 35 0.47 10.37 -4.78
C THR A 35 0.29 11.87 -4.53
N PRO A 36 -0.37 12.29 -3.45
CA PRO A 36 -0.46 13.70 -3.08
C PRO A 36 0.90 14.42 -3.01
N GLU A 37 0.92 15.68 -3.40
CA GLU A 37 2.13 16.52 -3.52
C GLU A 37 2.83 16.76 -2.17
N SER A 38 2.10 16.65 -1.05
CA SER A 38 2.67 16.63 0.30
C SER A 38 3.73 15.54 0.48
N PHE A 39 3.52 14.36 -0.12
CA PHE A 39 4.52 13.30 -0.17
C PHE A 39 5.57 13.54 -1.27
N GLY A 40 5.17 14.10 -2.41
CA GLY A 40 6.07 14.50 -3.49
C GLY A 40 7.18 15.45 -3.02
N LYS A 41 6.87 16.41 -2.15
CA LYS A 41 7.86 17.30 -1.52
C LYS A 41 8.88 16.54 -0.67
N GLN A 42 8.45 15.51 0.06
CA GLN A 42 9.35 14.66 0.86
C GLN A 42 10.31 13.90 -0.06
N MET A 43 9.78 13.31 -1.14
CA MET A 43 10.60 12.64 -2.14
C MET A 43 11.61 13.57 -2.82
N ARG A 44 11.24 14.86 -3.04
CA ARG A 44 12.16 15.88 -3.61
C ARG A 44 13.33 16.16 -2.67
N LYS A 45 13.04 16.34 -1.39
CA LYS A 45 14.05 16.59 -0.36
C LYS A 45 15.04 15.41 -0.23
N ALA A 46 14.56 14.19 -0.46
CA ALA A 46 15.39 12.98 -0.46
C ALA A 46 16.20 12.79 -1.76
N GLY A 47 15.84 13.48 -2.85
CA GLY A 47 16.50 13.35 -4.15
C GLY A 47 16.14 12.06 -4.90
N ASN A 48 14.97 11.48 -4.63
CA ASN A 48 14.64 10.11 -5.01
C ASN A 48 13.65 9.99 -6.20
N PHE A 49 13.56 10.98 -7.08
CA PHE A 49 12.75 10.86 -8.30
C PHE A 49 13.10 11.83 -9.43
N THR A 50 12.55 11.54 -10.62
CA THR A 50 12.53 12.43 -11.78
C THR A 50 11.11 12.51 -12.35
N TYR A 51 10.71 13.69 -12.84
CA TYR A 51 9.46 13.83 -13.61
C TYR A 51 9.58 13.16 -14.98
N GLU A 52 10.80 13.18 -15.55
CA GLU A 52 11.10 12.46 -16.78
C GLU A 52 11.13 10.95 -16.53
N PRO A 53 10.71 10.13 -17.51
CA PRO A 53 10.79 8.68 -17.42
C PRO A 53 12.23 8.21 -17.22
N THR A 54 12.49 7.59 -16.07
CA THR A 54 13.78 6.96 -15.76
C THR A 54 13.76 5.48 -16.16
N PRO A 55 14.75 5.00 -16.93
CA PRO A 55 14.88 3.58 -17.27
C PRO A 55 15.09 2.71 -16.02
N VAL A 56 14.37 1.60 -15.93
CA VAL A 56 14.54 0.57 -14.89
C VAL A 56 14.40 -0.80 -15.54
N GLY A 57 15.52 -1.51 -15.73
CA GLY A 57 15.58 -2.72 -16.53
C GLY A 57 15.10 -2.45 -17.96
N ASP A 58 14.16 -3.25 -18.46
CA ASP A 58 13.62 -3.11 -19.81
C ASP A 58 12.47 -2.07 -19.93
N GLY A 59 12.11 -1.42 -18.82
CA GLY A 59 10.97 -0.49 -18.74
C GLY A 59 11.35 0.87 -18.17
N PHE A 60 10.32 1.61 -17.73
CA PHE A 60 10.48 3.00 -17.27
C PHE A 60 9.60 3.30 -16.07
N ILE A 61 10.06 4.22 -15.21
CA ILE A 61 9.28 4.79 -14.13
C ILE A 61 9.32 6.32 -14.23
N ARG A 62 8.16 6.95 -14.13
CA ARG A 62 8.03 8.40 -13.89
C ARG A 62 7.14 8.67 -12.69
N PHE A 63 7.19 9.90 -12.21
CA PHE A 63 6.41 10.37 -11.07
C PHE A 63 5.54 11.55 -11.49
N GLU A 64 4.28 11.53 -11.05
CA GLU A 64 3.33 12.63 -11.25
C GLU A 64 2.56 12.85 -9.95
N PHE A 65 2.74 14.01 -9.32
CA PHE A 65 2.09 14.33 -8.05
C PHE A 65 0.90 15.25 -8.27
N PHE A 66 -0.03 15.27 -7.31
CA PHE A 66 -1.21 16.13 -7.38
C PHE A 66 -1.51 16.84 -6.07
N GLU A 67 -2.03 18.06 -6.18
CA GLU A 67 -2.56 18.79 -5.05
C GLU A 67 -3.85 18.13 -4.56
N ASP A 68 -3.93 17.82 -3.27
CA ASP A 68 -5.11 17.23 -2.61
C ASP A 68 -6.06 18.31 -2.05
N GLY A 69 -5.81 19.59 -2.37
CA GLY A 69 -6.73 20.70 -2.13
C GLY A 69 -6.67 21.32 -0.73
N TRP A 70 -5.80 20.84 0.16
CA TRP A 70 -5.55 21.44 1.48
C TRP A 70 -4.10 21.90 1.61
N ASP A 71 -3.83 22.90 2.46
CA ASP A 71 -2.47 23.29 2.80
C ASP A 71 -1.81 22.24 3.72
N GLU A 72 -0.48 22.14 3.74
CA GLU A 72 0.23 21.08 4.48
C GLU A 72 0.04 21.12 5.99
N ASP A 73 -0.13 22.32 6.54
CA ASP A 73 -0.36 22.60 7.96
C ASP A 73 -1.86 22.64 8.31
N ASP A 74 -2.73 22.29 7.36
CA ASP A 74 -4.16 22.22 7.63
C ASP A 74 -4.46 21.18 8.72
N PRO A 75 -5.04 21.59 9.87
CA PRO A 75 -5.24 20.71 11.01
C PRO A 75 -6.16 19.53 10.69
N ARG A 76 -7.01 19.64 9.66
CA ARG A 76 -7.91 18.56 9.22
C ARG A 76 -7.15 17.37 8.63
N ARG A 77 -5.90 17.57 8.17
CA ARG A 77 -5.04 16.45 7.73
C ARG A 77 -4.70 15.47 8.86
N GLY A 78 -4.75 15.92 10.11
CA GLY A 78 -4.54 15.06 11.28
C GLY A 78 -5.72 14.13 11.56
N ASP A 79 -6.91 14.43 11.02
CA ASP A 79 -8.08 13.57 11.08
C ASP A 79 -8.13 12.70 9.82
N LEU A 80 -7.89 11.40 9.99
CA LEU A 80 -7.76 10.51 8.85
C LEU A 80 -9.08 10.28 8.10
N ASP A 81 -10.23 10.37 8.76
CA ASP A 81 -11.52 10.25 8.05
C ASP A 81 -11.74 11.45 7.14
N GLN A 82 -11.49 12.66 7.67
CA GLN A 82 -11.57 13.88 6.89
C GLN A 82 -10.56 13.87 5.75
N TYR A 83 -9.32 13.46 6.03
CA TYR A 83 -8.27 13.43 5.03
C TYR A 83 -8.54 12.40 3.92
N MET A 84 -9.03 11.21 4.26
CA MET A 84 -9.42 10.21 3.26
C MET A 84 -10.57 10.66 2.38
N ALA A 85 -11.61 11.28 2.97
CA ALA A 85 -12.73 11.83 2.21
C ALA A 85 -12.26 12.94 1.23
N GLN A 86 -11.35 13.80 1.68
CA GLN A 86 -10.75 14.82 0.83
C GLN A 86 -9.89 14.22 -0.29
N LEU A 87 -9.06 13.23 0.03
CA LEU A 87 -8.24 12.52 -0.97
C LEU A 87 -9.11 11.85 -2.03
N GLU A 88 -10.24 11.25 -1.62
CA GLU A 88 -11.20 10.69 -2.57
C GLU A 88 -11.84 11.78 -3.44
N LEU A 89 -12.32 12.86 -2.84
CA LEU A 89 -12.98 13.97 -3.55
C LEU A 89 -12.08 14.54 -4.66
N ILE A 90 -10.81 14.79 -4.34
CA ILE A 90 -9.86 15.38 -5.29
C ILE A 90 -9.29 14.30 -6.23
N GLY A 91 -8.96 13.13 -5.70
CA GLY A 91 -8.44 11.99 -6.47
C GLY A 91 -9.38 11.57 -7.60
N LYS A 92 -10.69 11.48 -7.34
CA LYS A 92 -11.71 11.17 -8.36
C LYS A 92 -11.76 12.22 -9.49
N GLN A 93 -11.29 13.45 -9.26
CA GLN A 93 -11.22 14.49 -10.29
C GLN A 93 -9.87 14.50 -11.03
N VAL A 94 -8.77 14.20 -10.33
CA VAL A 94 -7.41 14.32 -10.87
C VAL A 94 -6.99 13.06 -11.63
N ILE A 95 -7.23 11.86 -11.10
CA ILE A 95 -6.78 10.62 -11.72
C ILE A 95 -7.28 10.47 -13.17
N PRO A 96 -8.57 10.76 -13.50
CA PRO A 96 -9.02 10.76 -14.89
C PRO A 96 -8.28 11.75 -15.80
N LYS A 97 -7.83 12.90 -15.27
CA LYS A 97 -7.04 13.88 -16.03
C LYS A 97 -5.65 13.35 -16.35
N ILE A 98 -4.99 12.71 -15.38
CA ILE A 98 -3.68 12.04 -15.58
C ILE A 98 -3.78 10.96 -16.67
N ILE A 99 -4.85 10.16 -16.63
CA ILE A 99 -5.10 9.12 -17.63
C ILE A 99 -5.30 9.71 -19.03
N ARG A 100 -6.13 10.76 -19.17
CA ARG A 100 -6.36 11.44 -20.46
C ARG A 100 -5.07 12.05 -21.02
N LYS A 101 -4.33 12.78 -20.20
CA LYS A 101 -3.03 13.36 -20.58
C LYS A 101 -2.06 12.28 -21.06
N SER A 102 -2.00 11.14 -20.37
CA SER A 102 -1.15 10.02 -20.80
C SER A 102 -1.56 9.46 -22.17
N ALA A 103 -2.85 9.43 -22.48
CA ALA A 103 -3.34 9.02 -23.81
C ALA A 103 -2.99 10.03 -24.90
N GLU A 104 -3.09 11.34 -24.62
CA GLU A 104 -2.67 12.43 -25.52
C GLU A 104 -1.16 12.38 -25.81
N GLU A 105 -0.35 11.94 -24.85
CA GLU A 105 1.09 11.69 -25.00
C GLU A 105 1.41 10.35 -25.70
N TYR A 106 0.43 9.71 -26.36
CA TYR A 106 0.54 8.41 -27.03
C TYR A 106 0.96 7.25 -26.10
N ARG A 107 0.65 7.35 -24.80
CA ARG A 107 0.95 6.33 -23.78
C ARG A 107 -0.31 6.00 -22.94
N PRO A 108 -1.38 5.46 -23.55
CA PRO A 108 -2.62 5.21 -22.84
C PRO A 108 -2.42 4.26 -21.65
N VAL A 109 -2.96 4.65 -20.47
CA VAL A 109 -2.96 3.80 -19.27
C VAL A 109 -3.77 2.54 -19.53
N SER A 110 -3.19 1.39 -19.23
CA SER A 110 -3.78 0.07 -19.46
C SER A 110 -4.30 -0.59 -18.18
N CYS A 111 -3.87 -0.14 -17.01
CA CYS A 111 -4.23 -0.70 -15.70
C CYS A 111 -3.92 0.28 -14.59
N LEU A 112 -4.71 0.26 -13.51
CA LEU A 112 -4.43 0.97 -12.26
C LEU A 112 -4.02 -0.02 -11.17
N ILE A 113 -3.02 0.34 -10.37
CA ILE A 113 -2.71 -0.40 -9.13
C ILE A 113 -2.77 0.56 -7.97
N ASN A 114 -3.63 0.27 -6.99
CA ASN A 114 -3.73 1.02 -5.75
C ASN A 114 -3.18 0.23 -4.55
N ASN A 115 -3.23 0.82 -3.37
CA ASN A 115 -2.96 0.16 -2.09
C ASN A 115 -4.06 0.49 -1.07
N PRO A 116 -4.03 -0.11 0.13
CA PRO A 116 -4.99 0.18 1.18
C PRO A 116 -5.17 1.67 1.46
N PHE A 117 -6.34 2.06 1.98
CA PHE A 117 -6.80 3.42 2.33
C PHE A 117 -7.36 4.24 1.16
N ILE A 118 -7.21 3.77 -0.07
CA ILE A 118 -7.74 4.46 -1.26
C ILE A 118 -8.53 3.49 -2.15
N PRO A 119 -9.59 2.84 -1.62
CA PRO A 119 -10.42 1.90 -2.39
C PRO A 119 -11.08 2.56 -3.61
N TRP A 120 -11.36 3.86 -3.51
CA TRP A 120 -11.97 4.67 -4.57
C TRP A 120 -11.20 4.67 -5.90
N VAL A 121 -9.91 4.33 -5.90
CA VAL A 121 -9.13 4.21 -7.14
C VAL A 121 -9.69 3.09 -8.03
N SER A 122 -10.20 2.01 -7.43
CA SER A 122 -10.85 0.93 -8.16
C SER A 122 -12.17 1.39 -8.79
N ASP A 123 -12.92 2.27 -8.12
CA ASP A 123 -14.12 2.91 -8.70
C ASP A 123 -13.77 3.76 -9.92
N VAL A 124 -12.68 4.53 -9.84
CA VAL A 124 -12.22 5.36 -10.96
C VAL A 124 -11.84 4.47 -12.14
N ALA A 125 -11.09 3.40 -11.92
CA ALA A 125 -10.71 2.45 -12.96
C ALA A 125 -11.95 1.84 -13.64
N GLU A 126 -12.90 1.34 -12.85
CA GLU A 126 -14.16 0.77 -13.32
C GLU A 126 -14.98 1.77 -14.16
N SER A 127 -15.12 3.01 -13.68
CA SER A 127 -15.84 4.07 -14.40
C SER A 127 -15.23 4.44 -15.76
N LEU A 128 -13.94 4.14 -15.95
CA LEU A 128 -13.19 4.39 -17.17
C LEU A 128 -13.01 3.11 -18.01
N GLY A 129 -13.57 1.98 -17.59
CA GLY A 129 -13.43 0.68 -18.26
C GLY A 129 -12.01 0.12 -18.21
N LEU A 130 -11.21 0.51 -17.21
CA LEU A 130 -9.83 0.04 -17.01
C LEU A 130 -9.77 -1.05 -15.93
N PRO A 131 -8.94 -2.09 -16.12
CA PRO A 131 -8.69 -3.07 -15.07
C PRO A 131 -7.92 -2.42 -13.91
N SER A 132 -8.19 -2.90 -12.69
CA SER A 132 -7.46 -2.49 -11.49
C SER A 132 -6.94 -3.70 -10.70
N ALA A 133 -5.85 -3.50 -9.98
CA ALA A 133 -5.36 -4.43 -8.95
C ALA A 133 -5.03 -3.65 -7.67
N MET A 134 -4.95 -4.34 -6.54
CA MET A 134 -4.62 -3.73 -5.25
C MET A 134 -3.39 -4.40 -4.66
N LEU A 135 -2.35 -3.63 -4.36
CA LEU A 135 -1.22 -4.09 -3.56
C LEU A 135 -1.57 -4.03 -2.08
N TRP A 136 -1.82 -5.19 -1.47
CA TRP A 136 -1.98 -5.34 -0.04
C TRP A 136 -0.60 -5.43 0.64
N VAL A 137 -0.29 -4.40 1.43
CA VAL A 137 1.03 -4.19 2.05
C VAL A 137 1.16 -4.78 3.46
N GLN A 138 0.12 -5.45 3.96
CA GLN A 138 0.16 -6.18 5.23
C GLN A 138 0.25 -7.70 4.97
N SER A 139 0.36 -8.50 6.03
CA SER A 139 0.35 -9.96 5.90
C SER A 139 -0.97 -10.48 5.32
N CYS A 140 -0.93 -11.68 4.74
CA CYS A 140 -2.14 -12.39 4.32
C CYS A 140 -3.01 -12.77 5.52
N ALA A 141 -2.40 -13.00 6.69
CA ALA A 141 -3.10 -13.18 7.97
C ALA A 141 -4.00 -11.99 8.32
N CYS A 142 -3.47 -10.75 8.25
CA CYS A 142 -4.27 -9.54 8.45
C CYS A 142 -5.40 -9.46 7.42
N PHE A 143 -5.11 -9.74 6.14
CA PHE A 143 -6.13 -9.73 5.09
C PHE A 143 -7.28 -10.68 5.38
N ALA A 144 -6.98 -11.91 5.80
CA ALA A 144 -7.95 -12.94 6.18
C ALA A 144 -8.77 -12.52 7.41
N ALA A 145 -8.13 -12.00 8.46
CA ALA A 145 -8.83 -11.53 9.66
C ALA A 145 -9.83 -10.42 9.36
N TYR A 146 -9.42 -9.41 8.60
CA TYR A 146 -10.31 -8.30 8.23
C TYR A 146 -11.45 -8.75 7.33
N TYR A 147 -11.19 -9.70 6.41
CA TYR A 147 -12.25 -10.29 5.58
C TYR A 147 -13.33 -10.95 6.43
N HIS A 148 -12.94 -11.82 7.37
CA HIS A 148 -13.90 -12.54 8.21
C HIS A 148 -14.62 -11.61 9.20
N TYR A 149 -13.93 -10.60 9.73
CA TYR A 149 -14.54 -9.57 10.56
C TYR A 149 -15.60 -8.78 9.78
N PHE A 150 -15.23 -8.26 8.60
CA PHE A 150 -16.09 -7.42 7.77
C PHE A 150 -17.37 -8.16 7.34
N HIS A 151 -17.24 -9.44 6.98
CA HIS A 151 -18.38 -10.27 6.57
C HIS A 151 -19.09 -10.97 7.73
N GLY A 152 -18.65 -10.78 8.99
CA GLY A 152 -19.26 -11.41 10.16
C GLY A 152 -19.22 -12.94 10.14
N LEU A 153 -18.17 -13.53 9.54
CA LEU A 153 -18.09 -14.98 9.29
C LEU A 153 -17.67 -15.78 10.52
N VAL A 154 -17.02 -15.14 11.49
CA VAL A 154 -16.65 -15.73 12.78
C VAL A 154 -16.87 -14.70 13.89
N PRO A 155 -17.04 -15.12 15.16
CA PRO A 155 -17.10 -14.21 16.28
C PRO A 155 -15.79 -13.42 16.46
N PHE A 156 -15.93 -12.13 16.73
CA PHE A 156 -14.84 -11.23 17.13
C PHE A 156 -15.25 -10.49 18.42
N PRO A 157 -14.29 -9.88 19.14
CA PRO A 157 -14.58 -9.02 20.28
C PRO A 157 -15.75 -8.08 20.07
N SER A 158 -16.67 -8.07 21.03
CA SER A 158 -17.88 -7.26 21.02
C SER A 158 -18.13 -6.63 22.39
N GLU A 159 -19.05 -5.66 22.48
CA GLU A 159 -19.38 -5.02 23.76
C GLU A 159 -19.83 -6.02 24.84
N LYS A 160 -20.42 -7.16 24.42
CA LYS A 160 -20.89 -8.21 25.33
C LYS A 160 -19.78 -9.19 25.72
N GLU A 161 -18.86 -9.45 24.80
CA GLU A 161 -17.78 -10.42 24.93
C GLU A 161 -16.48 -9.81 24.38
N PRO A 162 -15.86 -8.87 25.13
CA PRO A 162 -14.68 -8.14 24.66
C PRO A 162 -13.40 -8.98 24.63
N GLU A 163 -13.35 -10.06 25.41
CA GLU A 163 -12.18 -10.95 25.56
C GLU A 163 -12.36 -12.29 24.82
N ILE A 164 -13.27 -12.35 23.84
CA ILE A 164 -13.44 -13.56 23.03
C ILE A 164 -12.23 -13.81 22.14
N ASP A 165 -11.66 -15.01 22.23
CA ASP A 165 -10.64 -15.50 21.30
C ASP A 165 -11.24 -15.73 19.91
N VAL A 166 -10.45 -15.50 18.86
CA VAL A 166 -10.92 -15.58 17.47
C VAL A 166 -10.31 -16.80 16.79
N GLN A 167 -11.17 -17.73 16.38
CA GLN A 167 -10.78 -18.89 15.59
C GLN A 167 -11.15 -18.67 14.11
N LEU A 168 -10.15 -18.35 13.29
CA LEU A 168 -10.35 -18.31 11.84
C LEU A 168 -10.15 -19.72 11.25
N PRO A 169 -10.79 -20.06 10.11
CA PRO A 169 -10.64 -21.38 9.50
C PRO A 169 -9.24 -21.70 8.97
N CYS A 170 -8.40 -20.68 8.73
CA CYS A 170 -7.09 -20.80 8.11
C CYS A 170 -5.92 -20.36 9.01
N MET A 171 -6.18 -20.12 10.29
CA MET A 171 -5.18 -19.61 11.23
C MET A 171 -5.27 -20.34 12.58
N PRO A 172 -4.18 -20.36 13.37
CA PRO A 172 -4.25 -20.72 14.79
C PRO A 172 -5.26 -19.84 15.55
N LEU A 173 -5.69 -20.32 16.72
CA LEU A 173 -6.51 -19.53 17.63
C LEU A 173 -5.80 -18.22 17.98
N LEU A 174 -6.41 -17.09 17.66
CA LEU A 174 -5.95 -15.78 18.07
C LEU A 174 -6.54 -15.44 19.43
N LYS A 175 -5.69 -15.06 20.38
CA LYS A 175 -6.15 -14.46 21.63
C LYS A 175 -6.78 -13.11 21.38
N HIS A 176 -7.71 -12.71 22.25
CA HIS A 176 -8.42 -11.43 22.08
C HIS A 176 -7.46 -10.24 21.95
N ASP A 177 -6.30 -10.27 22.61
CA ASP A 177 -5.27 -9.23 22.58
C ASP A 177 -4.30 -9.33 21.38
N GLU A 178 -4.37 -10.41 20.60
CA GLU A 178 -3.66 -10.57 19.31
C GLU A 178 -4.50 -10.04 18.14
N VAL A 179 -5.78 -9.79 18.35
CA VAL A 179 -6.67 -9.17 17.35
C VAL A 179 -6.32 -7.68 17.20
N PRO A 180 -6.18 -7.16 15.96
CA PRO A 180 -5.89 -5.75 15.75
C PRO A 180 -6.85 -4.83 16.51
N SER A 181 -6.29 -3.93 17.32
CA SER A 181 -7.04 -3.10 18.29
C SER A 181 -8.12 -2.22 17.66
N PHE A 182 -8.04 -1.92 16.36
CA PHE A 182 -9.10 -1.19 15.66
C PHE A 182 -10.35 -2.03 15.39
N LEU A 183 -10.29 -3.36 15.51
CA LEU A 183 -11.45 -4.26 15.39
C LEU A 183 -12.21 -4.41 16.71
N HIS A 184 -11.58 -4.07 17.84
CA HIS A 184 -12.18 -4.14 19.17
C HIS A 184 -13.29 -3.12 19.39
N PRO A 185 -14.37 -3.46 20.12
CA PRO A 185 -15.53 -2.58 20.31
C PRO A 185 -15.12 -1.23 20.92
N SER A 186 -14.27 -1.25 21.94
CA SER A 186 -13.76 -0.10 22.69
C SER A 186 -12.59 0.64 22.02
N THR A 187 -12.39 0.45 20.72
CA THR A 187 -11.19 0.95 20.04
C THR A 187 -11.04 2.48 20.13
N PRO A 188 -9.84 3.00 20.45
CA PRO A 188 -9.54 4.41 20.30
C PRO A 188 -9.26 4.80 18.84
N TYR A 189 -9.23 3.83 17.91
CA TYR A 189 -8.88 4.03 16.51
C TYR A 189 -10.04 3.65 15.54
N PRO A 190 -11.27 4.17 15.72
CA PRO A 190 -12.41 3.80 14.88
C PRO A 190 -12.23 4.23 13.42
N PHE A 191 -11.40 5.25 13.18
CA PHE A 191 -11.04 5.70 11.84
C PHE A 191 -10.21 4.65 11.07
N LEU A 192 -9.26 3.96 11.73
CA LEU A 192 -8.49 2.87 11.09
C LEU A 192 -9.40 1.73 10.68
N ARG A 193 -10.42 1.41 11.49
CA ARG A 193 -11.43 0.42 11.12
C ARG A 193 -12.13 0.81 9.83
N ARG A 194 -12.67 2.03 9.73
CA ARG A 194 -13.34 2.49 8.49
C ARG A 194 -12.39 2.48 7.29
N ALA A 195 -11.19 3.03 7.48
CA ALA A 195 -10.19 3.15 6.44
C ALA A 195 -9.72 1.81 5.86
N ILE A 196 -9.48 0.84 6.74
CA ILE A 196 -8.96 -0.48 6.35
C ILE A 196 -10.08 -1.38 5.85
N LEU A 197 -11.25 -1.35 6.48
CA LEU A 197 -12.36 -2.22 6.10
C LEU A 197 -13.08 -1.75 4.84
N GLY A 198 -13.01 -0.46 4.48
CA GLY A 198 -13.66 0.08 3.28
C GLY A 198 -13.19 -0.55 1.95
N GLN A 199 -12.01 -1.16 1.88
CA GLN A 199 -11.63 -1.93 0.68
C GLN A 199 -12.35 -3.28 0.53
N TYR A 200 -12.95 -3.81 1.61
CA TYR A 200 -13.68 -5.08 1.55
C TYR A 200 -15.03 -4.95 0.85
N GLU A 201 -15.64 -3.77 0.88
CA GLU A 201 -16.84 -3.42 0.10
C GLU A 201 -16.61 -3.56 -1.41
N ASN A 202 -15.37 -3.38 -1.86
CA ASN A 202 -15.02 -3.27 -3.28
C ASN A 202 -14.09 -4.39 -3.76
N LEU A 203 -13.98 -5.51 -3.05
CA LEU A 203 -13.07 -6.61 -3.43
C LEU A 203 -13.36 -7.26 -4.79
N GLY A 204 -14.58 -7.10 -5.31
CA GLY A 204 -14.94 -7.59 -6.65
C GLY A 204 -14.41 -6.73 -7.80
N LYS A 205 -13.98 -5.50 -7.55
CA LYS A 205 -13.51 -4.55 -8.57
C LYS A 205 -12.08 -4.83 -9.06
N PRO A 206 -11.08 -5.03 -8.17
CA PRO A 206 -9.76 -5.39 -8.63
C PRO A 206 -9.77 -6.82 -9.18
N PHE A 207 -9.15 -7.02 -10.35
CA PHE A 207 -9.00 -8.36 -10.91
C PHE A 207 -8.03 -9.22 -10.10
N CYS A 208 -7.18 -8.60 -9.27
CA CYS A 208 -6.24 -9.29 -8.40
C CYS A 208 -5.85 -8.46 -7.17
N ILE A 209 -5.69 -9.14 -6.04
CA ILE A 209 -5.04 -8.62 -4.82
C ILE A 209 -3.61 -9.14 -4.78
N LEU A 210 -2.65 -8.25 -4.94
CA LEU A 210 -1.22 -8.54 -4.89
C LEU A 210 -0.77 -8.45 -3.43
N LEU A 211 -0.33 -9.55 -2.82
CA LEU A 211 0.12 -9.57 -1.43
C LEU A 211 1.63 -9.34 -1.38
N ASP A 212 2.11 -8.35 -0.62
CA ASP A 212 3.54 -8.16 -0.33
C ASP A 212 4.04 -9.17 0.73
N THR A 213 3.93 -10.44 0.37
CA THR A 213 4.37 -11.62 1.12
C THR A 213 4.75 -12.71 0.13
N PHE A 214 5.29 -13.83 0.61
CA PHE A 214 5.66 -14.98 -0.22
C PHE A 214 4.95 -16.25 0.24
N TYR A 215 4.76 -17.17 -0.71
CA TYR A 215 3.90 -18.34 -0.53
C TYR A 215 4.34 -19.24 0.62
N GLU A 216 5.65 -19.48 0.74
CA GLU A 216 6.22 -20.38 1.75
C GLU A 216 6.06 -19.85 3.18
N LEU A 217 5.84 -18.54 3.38
CA LEU A 217 5.63 -17.94 4.70
C LEU A 217 4.20 -18.13 5.21
N GLU A 218 3.21 -17.97 4.33
CA GLU A 218 1.78 -17.89 4.70
C GLU A 218 0.94 -18.90 3.90
N LYS A 219 1.52 -20.05 3.56
CA LYS A 219 0.97 -21.05 2.63
C LYS A 219 -0.50 -21.37 2.87
N GLU A 220 -0.84 -21.77 4.09
CA GLU A 220 -2.19 -22.24 4.44
C GLU A 220 -3.24 -21.13 4.31
N ILE A 221 -2.88 -19.91 4.70
CA ILE A 221 -3.74 -18.72 4.64
C ILE A 221 -3.93 -18.31 3.18
N ILE A 222 -2.86 -18.34 2.36
CA ILE A 222 -2.92 -18.02 0.94
C ILE A 222 -3.78 -19.06 0.21
N ASP A 223 -3.54 -20.36 0.42
CA ASP A 223 -4.33 -21.43 -0.21
C ASP A 223 -5.82 -21.34 0.14
N TYR A 224 -6.14 -20.91 1.37
CA TYR A 224 -7.51 -20.69 1.81
C TYR A 224 -8.13 -19.46 1.14
N MET A 225 -7.47 -18.29 1.25
CA MET A 225 -8.01 -17.03 0.74
C MET A 225 -8.09 -17.00 -0.79
N ALA A 226 -7.23 -17.73 -1.51
CA ALA A 226 -7.28 -17.86 -2.97
C ALA A 226 -8.56 -18.56 -3.48
N LYS A 227 -9.28 -19.28 -2.62
CA LYS A 227 -10.60 -19.86 -2.94
C LYS A 227 -11.72 -18.82 -2.86
N ILE A 228 -11.47 -17.68 -2.22
CA ILE A 228 -12.47 -16.64 -1.92
C ILE A 228 -12.31 -15.46 -2.88
N CYS A 229 -11.08 -15.00 -3.10
CA CYS A 229 -10.79 -13.87 -3.98
C CYS A 229 -9.45 -14.07 -4.73
N PRO A 230 -9.25 -13.39 -5.87
CA PRO A 230 -8.07 -13.59 -6.71
C PRO A 230 -6.83 -12.95 -6.06
N ILE A 231 -6.16 -13.67 -5.16
CA ILE A 231 -4.94 -13.20 -4.51
C ILE A 231 -3.69 -13.75 -5.20
N LYS A 232 -2.59 -12.98 -5.15
CA LYS A 232 -1.28 -13.40 -5.64
C LYS A 232 -0.16 -12.89 -4.74
N PRO A 233 0.64 -13.76 -4.10
CA PRO A 233 1.86 -13.33 -3.43
C PRO A 233 2.87 -12.81 -4.48
N VAL A 234 3.36 -11.60 -4.27
CA VAL A 234 4.36 -10.93 -5.13
C VAL A 234 5.61 -10.50 -4.37
N GLY A 235 5.62 -10.70 -3.05
CA GLY A 235 6.71 -10.30 -2.17
C GLY A 235 7.78 -11.37 -1.98
N PRO A 236 8.76 -11.10 -1.10
CA PRO A 236 8.95 -9.80 -0.45
C PRO A 236 9.51 -8.75 -1.41
N LEU A 237 8.79 -7.66 -1.62
CA LEU A 237 9.12 -6.67 -2.66
C LEU A 237 10.43 -5.91 -2.39
N PHE A 238 10.92 -5.92 -1.14
CA PHE A 238 12.22 -5.34 -0.80
C PHE A 238 13.41 -6.13 -1.37
N LYS A 239 13.23 -7.39 -1.77
CA LYS A 239 14.28 -8.18 -2.42
C LYS A 239 14.13 -8.08 -3.93
N ASN A 240 14.90 -7.20 -4.58
CA ASN A 240 14.99 -7.17 -6.03
C ASN A 240 16.39 -7.59 -6.53
N PRO A 241 16.62 -8.88 -6.84
CA PRO A 241 17.92 -9.40 -7.23
C PRO A 241 18.35 -9.02 -8.67
N LYS A 242 17.46 -8.43 -9.48
CA LYS A 242 17.70 -8.17 -10.92
C LYS A 242 17.76 -6.69 -11.29
N ALA A 243 17.58 -5.76 -10.36
CA ALA A 243 17.70 -4.35 -10.68
C ALA A 243 19.19 -3.96 -10.69
N PRO A 244 19.78 -3.61 -11.86
CA PRO A 244 21.09 -2.98 -11.89
C PRO A 244 21.03 -1.69 -11.05
N THR A 245 22.18 -1.33 -10.45
CA THR A 245 22.41 -0.13 -9.62
C THR A 245 21.46 1.01 -9.93
N LEU A 246 20.66 1.36 -8.93
CA LEU A 246 19.39 2.04 -9.08
C LEU A 246 19.54 3.53 -9.32
N THR A 247 19.03 3.99 -10.46
CA THR A 247 18.74 5.41 -10.73
C THR A 247 17.56 5.92 -9.92
N VAL A 248 16.64 5.04 -9.47
CA VAL A 248 15.48 5.38 -8.62
C VAL A 248 15.55 4.60 -7.31
N ARG A 249 15.68 5.28 -6.16
CA ARG A 249 15.71 4.61 -4.84
C ARG A 249 14.31 4.12 -4.45
N ASP A 250 14.26 2.98 -3.75
CA ASP A 250 13.00 2.42 -3.21
C ASP A 250 12.53 3.08 -1.91
N ASP A 251 13.45 3.74 -1.21
CA ASP A 251 13.19 4.38 0.07
C ASP A 251 13.12 5.90 -0.13
N CYS A 252 12.06 6.54 0.34
CA CYS A 252 11.87 7.98 0.19
C CYS A 252 12.67 8.82 1.21
N MET A 253 13.61 8.21 1.93
CA MET A 253 14.46 8.84 2.94
C MET A 253 15.93 8.80 2.54
N LYS A 254 16.73 9.73 3.06
CA LYS A 254 18.19 9.71 2.86
C LYS A 254 18.80 8.57 3.67
N PRO A 255 19.78 7.84 3.13
CA PRO A 255 20.51 6.85 3.90
C PRO A 255 21.30 7.53 5.02
N ASP A 256 21.23 6.96 6.22
CA ASP A 256 22.06 7.36 7.35
C ASP A 256 23.48 6.80 7.19
N GLU A 257 24.46 7.47 7.78
CA GLU A 257 25.87 7.02 7.88
C GLU A 257 26.04 5.87 8.90
N CYS A 258 24.98 5.13 9.21
CA CYS A 258 24.98 4.09 10.25
C CYS A 258 25.75 2.83 9.84
N ILE A 259 25.94 2.58 8.54
CA ILE A 259 26.64 1.41 8.02
C ILE A 259 28.12 1.41 8.45
N ASP A 260 28.82 2.53 8.33
CA ASP A 260 30.23 2.65 8.74
C ASP A 260 30.42 2.42 10.25
N TRP A 261 29.38 2.72 11.04
CA TRP A 261 29.37 2.42 12.47
C TRP A 261 29.09 0.95 12.75
N LEU A 262 28.17 0.32 12.00
CA LEU A 262 27.82 -1.10 12.09
C LEU A 262 29.01 -1.99 11.72
N ASP A 263 29.78 -1.64 10.69
CA ASP A 263 30.96 -2.38 10.22
C ASP A 263 32.05 -2.52 11.30
N LYS A 264 32.03 -1.66 12.31
CA LYS A 264 32.98 -1.66 13.43
C LYS A 264 32.49 -2.49 14.63
N LYS A 265 31.33 -3.14 14.56
CA LYS A 265 30.75 -3.92 15.66
C LYS A 265 30.95 -5.42 15.45
N PRO A 266 31.12 -6.21 16.52
CA PRO A 266 31.11 -7.67 16.41
C PRO A 266 29.81 -8.21 15.78
N PRO A 267 29.87 -9.37 15.10
CA PRO A 267 28.68 -10.02 14.59
C PRO A 267 27.63 -10.24 15.68
N SER A 268 26.36 -9.97 15.35
CA SER A 268 25.20 -10.18 16.23
C SER A 268 25.25 -9.44 17.58
N SER A 269 26.00 -8.33 17.69
CA SER A 269 26.16 -7.58 18.95
C SER A 269 25.34 -6.28 19.03
N VAL A 270 24.62 -5.91 17.98
CA VAL A 270 23.90 -4.63 17.89
C VAL A 270 22.40 -4.88 18.01
N VAL A 271 21.73 -4.05 18.80
CA VAL A 271 20.26 -3.99 18.87
C VAL A 271 19.77 -2.82 18.01
N TYR A 272 18.89 -3.12 17.06
CA TYR A 272 18.19 -2.10 16.28
C TYR A 272 16.82 -1.83 16.91
N ILE A 273 16.49 -0.54 17.10
CA ILE A 273 15.22 -0.10 17.68
C ILE A 273 14.57 0.87 16.70
N SER A 274 13.33 0.59 16.32
CA SER A 274 12.49 1.45 15.48
C SER A 274 11.02 1.17 15.74
N PHE A 275 10.22 2.23 15.89
CA PHE A 275 8.76 2.16 16.07
C PHE A 275 8.02 2.48 14.76
N GLY A 276 8.74 2.53 13.64
CA GLY A 276 8.19 2.96 12.35
C GLY A 276 8.11 4.48 12.23
N THR A 277 7.24 4.95 11.33
CA THR A 277 7.14 6.38 10.95
C THR A 277 5.85 7.04 11.41
N VAL A 278 5.00 6.34 12.15
CA VAL A 278 3.69 6.83 12.60
C VAL A 278 3.63 6.94 14.12
N VAL A 279 4.17 5.95 14.84
CA VAL A 279 4.21 5.96 16.30
C VAL A 279 5.51 6.59 16.78
N TYR A 280 5.40 7.52 17.72
CA TYR A 280 6.50 8.16 18.42
C TYR A 280 6.33 7.99 19.94
N LEU A 281 7.44 7.93 20.68
CA LEU A 281 7.46 7.88 22.15
C LEU A 281 7.43 9.27 22.76
#